data_AF-E0Q945-F1
#
_entry.id   AF-E0Q945-F1
#
_cell.length_a   1.000
_cell.length_b   1.000
_cell.length_c   1.000
_cell.angle_alpha   90.00
_cell.angle_beta   90.00
_cell.angle_gamma   90.00
#
_symmetry.space_group_name_H-M   'P 1'
#
loop_
_entity.id
_entity.type
_entity.pdbx_description
1 polymer ?
#
loop_
_entity_poly.entity_id
_entity_poly.type
_entity_poly.pdbx_seq_one_letter_code
_entity_poly.pdbx_strand_id
1 'polypeptide(L)'
;MAGSQGLFTLKEAAYLRSLPAVKEVSATRITYSDRFKVECVRRYLKGESARKIFRDAGLDPSLIGAKRIERCIARWKTTKSIVDEAARIDANASGEDGVDTAASGQVGCIDAKSVLDSYDIANAAFAAISTSKSGREMFDVRDLIIYQQVQQITALQEKVAELQRRIEHLTDVAAARNVATETAAATD
;
A
#
# COMPACT_ATOMS: atom_id res chain seq x y z
N MET A 1 12.26 12.75 9.56
CA MET A 1 11.36 13.70 8.85
C MET A 1 10.90 13.05 7.55
N ALA A 2 9.79 12.30 7.56
CA ALA A 2 9.18 11.73 6.37
C ALA A 2 7.70 12.15 6.38
N GLY A 3 7.26 12.78 5.29
CA GLY A 3 6.05 13.60 5.24
C GLY A 3 4.75 12.82 5.43
N SER A 4 4.11 13.02 6.58
CA SER A 4 2.66 12.98 6.74
C SER A 4 1.96 14.15 6.00
N GLN A 5 2.75 15.13 5.55
CA GLN A 5 2.31 16.30 4.78
C GLN A 5 2.40 15.95 3.30
N GLY A 6 1.27 15.78 2.60
CA GLY A 6 1.18 15.35 1.20
C GLY A 6 1.75 16.30 0.14
N LEU A 7 3.02 16.71 0.27
CA LEU A 7 3.80 17.48 -0.69
C LEU A 7 4.86 16.59 -1.36
N PHE A 8 4.97 16.69 -2.68
CA PHE A 8 6.02 16.08 -3.46
C PHE A 8 7.27 16.96 -3.45
N THR A 9 8.43 16.33 -3.28
CA THR A 9 9.72 17.00 -3.51
C THR A 9 9.89 17.34 -4.99
N LEU A 10 10.78 18.29 -5.31
CA LEU A 10 11.07 18.65 -6.70
C LEU A 10 11.55 17.45 -7.54
N LYS A 11 12.33 16.55 -6.94
CA LYS A 11 12.81 15.32 -7.59
C LYS A 11 11.67 14.34 -7.88
N GLU A 12 10.80 14.12 -6.91
CA GLU A 12 9.62 13.25 -7.07
C GLU A 12 8.65 13.83 -8.10
N ALA A 13 8.41 15.13 -8.08
CA ALA A 13 7.54 15.79 -9.06
C ALA A 13 8.12 15.71 -10.48
N ALA A 14 9.44 15.85 -10.64
CA ALA A 14 10.11 15.68 -11.93
C ALA A 14 10.00 14.23 -12.44
N TYR A 15 10.21 13.25 -11.56
CA TYR A 15 10.02 11.84 -11.89
C TYR A 15 8.56 11.53 -12.29
N LEU A 16 7.58 12.00 -11.52
CA LEU A 16 6.18 11.77 -11.85
C LEU A 16 5.77 12.41 -13.18
N ARG A 17 6.38 13.54 -13.57
CA ARG A 17 6.12 14.20 -14.87
C ARG A 17 6.73 13.46 -16.06
N SER A 18 7.75 12.63 -15.87
CA SER A 18 8.33 11.85 -16.97
C SER A 18 7.51 10.62 -17.33
N LEU A 19 6.55 10.22 -16.49
CA LEU A 19 5.72 9.04 -16.70
C LEU A 19 4.56 9.32 -17.68
N PRO A 20 4.29 8.43 -18.65
CA PRO A 20 3.18 8.58 -19.60
C PRO A 20 1.80 8.46 -18.94
N ALA A 21 1.75 7.92 -17.72
CA ALA A 21 0.53 7.80 -16.93
C ALA A 21 0.06 9.14 -16.32
N VAL A 22 0.92 10.15 -16.31
CA VAL A 22 0.71 11.42 -15.61
C VAL A 22 0.60 12.55 -16.62
N LYS A 23 -0.45 13.37 -16.48
CA LYS A 23 -0.69 14.55 -17.31
C LYS A 23 0.02 15.77 -16.72
N GLU A 24 -0.13 15.99 -15.42
CA GLU A 24 0.50 17.09 -14.70
C GLU A 24 0.67 16.73 -13.22
N VAL A 25 1.64 17.38 -12.58
CA VAL A 25 1.95 17.21 -11.15
C VAL A 25 2.09 18.59 -10.54
N SER A 26 1.25 18.87 -9.55
CA SER A 26 1.36 20.01 -8.64
C SER A 26 2.10 19.60 -7.37
N ALA A 27 2.37 20.54 -6.46
CA ALA A 27 3.03 20.23 -5.19
C ALA A 27 2.32 19.14 -4.38
N THR A 28 0.99 19.03 -4.45
CA THR A 28 0.20 18.08 -3.66
C THR A 28 -0.66 17.12 -4.50
N ARG A 29 -0.93 17.47 -5.76
CA ARG A 29 -1.91 16.80 -6.61
C ARG A 29 -1.24 16.22 -7.85
N ILE A 30 -1.70 15.03 -8.25
CA ILE A 30 -1.35 14.41 -9.51
C ILE A 30 -2.62 14.36 -10.36
N THR A 31 -2.52 14.86 -11.57
CA THR A 31 -3.55 14.67 -12.59
C THR A 31 -3.08 13.56 -13.52
N TYR A 32 -3.84 12.48 -13.53
CA TYR A 32 -3.55 11.32 -14.38
C TYR A 32 -4.03 11.56 -15.81
N SER A 33 -3.34 10.96 -16.77
CA SER A 33 -3.77 10.97 -18.17
C SER A 33 -5.06 10.16 -18.33
N ASP A 34 -5.92 10.58 -19.25
CA ASP A 34 -7.22 9.92 -19.44
C ASP A 34 -7.04 8.48 -19.94
N ARG A 35 -6.06 8.27 -20.83
CA ARG A 35 -5.63 6.94 -21.29
C ARG A 35 -5.29 6.01 -20.12
N PHE A 36 -4.53 6.49 -19.13
CA PHE A 36 -4.15 5.67 -17.97
C PHE A 36 -5.34 5.34 -17.08
N LYS A 37 -6.27 6.29 -16.87
CA LYS A 37 -7.48 6.03 -16.07
C LYS A 37 -8.32 4.90 -16.69
N VAL A 38 -8.52 4.97 -18.00
CA VAL A 38 -9.29 3.96 -18.76
C VAL A 38 -8.59 2.60 -18.68
N GLU A 39 -7.29 2.54 -18.98
CA GLU A 39 -6.51 1.30 -18.91
C GLU A 39 -6.50 0.70 -17.50
N CYS A 40 -6.40 1.55 -16.47
CA CYS A 40 -6.43 1.12 -15.09
C CYS A 40 -7.78 0.49 -14.72
N VAL A 41 -8.89 1.12 -15.10
CA VAL A 41 -10.23 0.58 -14.85
C VAL A 41 -10.42 -0.73 -15.61
N ARG A 42 -10.01 -0.78 -16.88
CA ARG A 42 -10.06 -1.99 -17.73
C ARG A 42 -9.37 -3.19 -17.06
N ARG A 43 -8.11 -3.04 -16.64
CA ARG A 43 -7.37 -4.11 -15.94
C ARG A 43 -7.95 -4.44 -14.57
N TYR A 44 -8.41 -3.44 -13.84
CA TYR A 44 -9.02 -3.64 -12.53
C TYR A 44 -10.32 -4.46 -12.62
N LEU A 45 -11.15 -4.23 -13.64
CA LEU A 45 -12.37 -5.00 -13.90
C LEU A 45 -12.05 -6.46 -14.30
N LYS A 46 -10.87 -6.72 -14.89
CA LYS A 46 -10.34 -8.08 -15.12
C LYS A 46 -9.82 -8.77 -13.87
N GLY A 47 -9.84 -8.11 -12.71
CA GLY A 47 -9.38 -8.65 -11.43
C GLY A 47 -7.92 -8.37 -11.08
N GLU A 48 -7.19 -7.57 -11.88
CA GLU A 48 -5.84 -7.16 -11.50
C GLU A 48 -5.85 -6.22 -10.29
N SER A 49 -4.87 -6.38 -9.39
CA SER A 49 -4.72 -5.50 -8.25
C SER A 49 -4.39 -4.07 -8.68
N ALA A 50 -5.19 -3.13 -8.19
CA ALA A 50 -4.92 -1.70 -8.15
C ALA A 50 -3.43 -1.32 -7.97
N ARG A 51 -2.79 -1.91 -6.96
CA ARG A 51 -1.40 -1.59 -6.57
C ARG A 51 -0.41 -2.09 -7.61
N LYS A 52 -0.72 -3.22 -8.26
CA LYS A 52 0.09 -3.78 -9.34
C LYS A 52 0.02 -2.89 -10.57
N ILE A 53 -1.17 -2.51 -11.02
CA ILE A 53 -1.35 -1.66 -12.21
C ILE A 53 -0.61 -0.32 -12.08
N PHE A 54 -0.69 0.31 -10.90
CA PHE A 54 0.03 1.55 -10.62
C PHE A 54 1.55 1.34 -10.59
N ARG A 55 2.04 0.25 -9.99
CA ARG A 55 3.47 -0.10 -9.99
C ARG A 55 4.00 -0.34 -11.41
N ASP A 56 3.25 -1.06 -12.23
CA ASP A 56 3.60 -1.35 -13.63
C ASP A 56 3.70 -0.05 -14.47
N ALA A 57 2.97 1.00 -14.07
CA ALA A 57 3.02 2.32 -14.67
C ALA A 57 4.08 3.27 -14.05
N GLY A 58 4.94 2.77 -13.15
CA GLY A 58 5.98 3.55 -12.46
C GLY A 58 5.47 4.38 -11.28
N LEU A 59 4.21 4.21 -10.88
CA LEU A 59 3.54 4.92 -9.79
C LEU A 59 3.54 4.06 -8.52
N ASP A 60 4.67 4.02 -7.81
CA ASP A 60 4.81 3.15 -6.64
C ASP A 60 3.88 3.54 -5.47
N PRO A 61 3.20 2.58 -4.80
CA PRO A 61 2.35 2.86 -3.65
C PRO A 61 3.04 3.56 -2.47
N SER A 62 4.36 3.45 -2.35
CA SER A 62 5.17 4.12 -1.33
C SER A 62 5.38 5.60 -1.66
N LEU A 63 5.41 5.94 -2.95
CA LEU A 63 5.56 7.32 -3.45
C LEU A 63 4.21 8.04 -3.51
N ILE A 64 3.18 7.37 -4.03
CA ILE A 64 1.84 7.97 -4.23
C ILE A 64 0.99 7.88 -2.97
N GLY A 65 1.18 6.83 -2.18
CA GLY A 65 0.33 6.47 -1.04
C GLY A 65 -0.77 5.49 -1.43
N ALA A 66 -0.82 4.33 -0.75
CA ALA A 66 -1.80 3.28 -1.00
C ALA A 66 -3.26 3.77 -0.92
N LYS A 67 -3.58 4.63 0.07
CA LYS A 67 -4.92 5.22 0.22
C LYS A 67 -5.32 6.14 -0.95
N ARG A 68 -4.35 6.78 -1.60
CA ARG A 68 -4.62 7.62 -2.77
C ARG A 68 -4.96 6.77 -3.99
N ILE A 69 -4.28 5.64 -4.16
CA ILE A 69 -4.57 4.66 -5.21
C ILE A 69 -6.00 4.11 -5.03
N GLU A 70 -6.34 3.65 -3.83
CA GLU A 70 -7.68 3.14 -3.49
C GLU A 70 -8.78 4.15 -3.81
N ARG A 71 -8.62 5.42 -3.37
CA ARG A 71 -9.56 6.50 -3.67
C ARG A 71 -9.67 6.81 -5.16
N CYS A 72 -8.57 6.78 -5.90
CA CYS A 72 -8.59 7.05 -7.35
C CYS A 72 -9.43 6.00 -8.09
N ILE A 73 -9.20 4.72 -7.78
CA ILE A 73 -9.93 3.62 -8.40
C ILE A 73 -11.40 3.64 -7.99
N ALA A 74 -11.70 3.88 -6.72
CA ALA A 74 -13.08 4.02 -6.24
C ALA A 74 -13.84 5.12 -6.99
N ARG A 75 -13.16 6.22 -7.33
CA ARG A 75 -13.75 7.30 -8.13
C ARG A 75 -13.90 6.93 -9.61
N TRP A 76 -12.85 6.35 -10.22
CA TRP A 76 -12.85 6.06 -11.66
C TRP A 76 -13.80 4.94 -12.04
N LYS A 77 -13.95 3.91 -11.19
CA LYS A 77 -14.90 2.81 -11.42
C LYS A 77 -16.37 3.27 -11.39
N THR A 78 -16.68 4.38 -10.72
CA THR A 78 -18.03 4.96 -10.68
C THR A 78 -18.24 6.03 -11.78
N THR A 79 -17.18 6.39 -12.49
CA THR A 79 -17.25 7.40 -13.55
C THR A 79 -17.66 6.74 -14.87
N LYS A 80 -18.94 6.88 -15.27
CA LYS A 80 -19.51 6.23 -16.47
C LYS A 80 -18.63 6.37 -17.72
N SER A 81 -18.21 7.60 -18.05
CA SER A 81 -17.36 7.85 -19.22
C SER A 81 -16.04 7.05 -19.25
N ILE A 82 -15.45 6.73 -18.10
CA ILE A 82 -14.20 5.95 -18.03
C ILE A 82 -14.51 4.46 -18.18
N VAL A 83 -15.60 4.00 -17.55
CA VAL A 83 -16.04 2.60 -17.62
C VAL A 83 -16.51 2.25 -19.03
N ASP A 84 -17.31 3.10 -19.66
CA ASP A 84 -17.81 2.91 -21.03
C ASP A 84 -16.65 2.83 -22.02
N GLU A 85 -15.65 3.70 -21.87
CA GLU A 85 -14.46 3.67 -22.72
C GLU A 85 -13.58 2.44 -22.47
N ALA A 86 -13.44 2.01 -21.21
CA ALA A 86 -12.73 0.78 -20.88
C ALA A 86 -13.40 -0.45 -21.51
N ALA A 87 -14.73 -0.50 -21.49
CA ALA A 87 -15.51 -1.57 -22.11
C ALA A 87 -15.37 -1.58 -23.64
N ARG A 88 -15.36 -0.41 -24.30
CA ARG A 88 -15.13 -0.29 -25.75
C ARG A 88 -13.76 -0.83 -26.16
N ILE A 89 -12.72 -0.50 -25.41
CA ILE A 89 -11.35 -0.96 -25.70
C ILE A 89 -11.24 -2.48 -25.54
N ASP A 90 -11.86 -3.07 -24.52
CA ASP A 90 -11.87 -4.54 -24.35
C ASP A 90 -12.67 -5.25 -25.44
N ALA A 91 -13.78 -4.66 -25.90
CA ALA A 91 -14.54 -5.19 -27.03
C ALA A 91 -13.71 -5.21 -28.32
N ASN A 92 -12.96 -4.14 -28.60
CA ASN A 92 -12.09 -4.06 -29.78
C ASN A 92 -10.87 -4.99 -29.68
N ALA A 93 -10.32 -5.20 -28.48
CA ALA A 93 -9.18 -6.10 -28.27
C ALA A 93 -9.50 -7.59 -28.48
N SER A 94 -10.78 -7.95 -28.55
CA SER A 94 -11.25 -9.32 -28.78
C SER A 94 -11.63 -9.60 -30.25
N GLY A 95 -11.45 -8.61 -31.15
CA GLY A 95 -11.90 -8.65 -32.54
C GLY A 95 -10.83 -9.02 -33.58
N GLU A 96 -9.64 -9.47 -33.16
CA GLU A 96 -8.55 -9.86 -34.06
C GLU A 96 -8.20 -11.35 -33.86
N ASP A 97 -9.16 -12.23 -34.18
CA ASP A 97 -8.89 -13.59 -34.63
C ASP A 97 -10.03 -13.99 -35.58
N GLY A 98 -9.73 -14.02 -36.88
CA GLY A 98 -10.68 -14.47 -37.89
C GLY A 98 -10.88 -15.97 -37.81
N VAL A 99 -12.11 -16.40 -37.56
CA VAL A 99 -12.64 -17.68 -38.04
C VAL A 99 -14.13 -17.49 -38.34
N ASP A 100 -14.47 -17.68 -39.61
CA ASP A 100 -15.82 -17.70 -40.13
C ASP A 100 -16.47 -19.02 -39.71
N THR A 101 -17.49 -19.02 -38.85
CA THR A 101 -18.48 -20.11 -38.82
C THR A 101 -19.80 -19.63 -38.22
N ALA A 102 -20.78 -19.50 -39.10
CA ALA A 102 -22.18 -19.36 -38.74
C ALA A 102 -22.69 -20.66 -38.10
N ALA A 103 -23.17 -20.60 -36.86
CA ALA A 103 -24.14 -21.57 -36.35
C ALA A 103 -24.86 -21.05 -35.11
N SER A 104 -26.18 -21.10 -35.21
CA SER A 104 -27.21 -20.90 -34.19
C SER A 104 -26.88 -21.56 -32.84
N GLY A 105 -27.05 -20.81 -31.75
CA GLY A 105 -26.86 -21.29 -30.38
C GLY A 105 -27.54 -20.37 -29.37
N GLN A 106 -28.87 -20.47 -29.32
CA GLN A 106 -29.73 -19.79 -28.36
C GLN A 106 -29.38 -20.24 -26.92
N VAL A 107 -28.63 -19.43 -26.18
CA VAL A 107 -28.38 -19.60 -24.74
C VAL A 107 -28.74 -18.29 -24.05
N GLY A 108 -29.68 -18.38 -23.10
CA GLY A 108 -30.37 -17.24 -22.49
C GLY A 108 -29.42 -16.18 -21.94
N CYS A 109 -29.60 -14.95 -22.41
CA CYS A 109 -28.99 -13.77 -21.83
C CYS A 109 -29.51 -13.58 -20.40
N ILE A 110 -28.65 -13.82 -19.41
CA ILE A 110 -28.89 -13.32 -18.06
C ILE A 110 -28.75 -11.80 -18.16
N ASP A 111 -29.86 -11.08 -17.98
CA ASP A 111 -29.89 -9.63 -18.07
C ASP A 111 -28.80 -9.02 -17.17
N ALA A 112 -27.86 -8.29 -17.77
CA ALA A 112 -26.77 -7.62 -17.05
C ALA A 112 -27.27 -6.65 -15.96
N LYS A 113 -28.54 -6.24 -16.02
CA LYS A 113 -29.24 -5.47 -14.97
C LYS A 113 -29.42 -6.26 -13.67
N SER A 114 -29.70 -7.58 -13.75
CA SER A 114 -29.89 -8.44 -12.56
C SER A 114 -28.58 -8.68 -11.80
N VAL A 115 -27.46 -8.79 -12.52
CA VAL A 115 -26.12 -8.91 -11.92
C VAL A 115 -25.71 -7.59 -11.25
N LEU A 116 -26.06 -6.46 -11.86
CA LEU A 116 -25.77 -5.13 -11.32
C LEU A 116 -26.61 -4.83 -10.07
N ASP A 117 -27.90 -5.17 -10.08
CA ASP A 117 -28.79 -5.04 -8.91
C ASP A 117 -28.33 -5.93 -7.73
N SER A 118 -27.83 -7.14 -8.01
CA SER A 118 -27.25 -8.01 -6.97
C SER A 118 -25.97 -7.42 -6.37
N TYR A 119 -25.17 -6.72 -7.18
CA TYR A 119 -23.94 -6.07 -6.73
C TYR A 119 -24.23 -4.78 -5.92
N ASP A 120 -25.29 -4.06 -6.26
CA ASP A 120 -25.76 -2.90 -5.52
C ASP A 120 -26.39 -3.30 -4.17
N ILE A 121 -27.10 -4.43 -4.09
CA ILE A 121 -27.59 -4.97 -2.81
C ILE A 121 -26.42 -5.39 -1.91
N ALA A 122 -25.41 -6.07 -2.46
CA ALA A 122 -24.21 -6.47 -1.71
C ALA A 122 -23.38 -5.26 -1.25
N ASN A 123 -23.25 -4.24 -2.10
CA ASN A 123 -22.53 -3.00 -1.77
C ASN A 123 -23.32 -2.11 -0.80
N ALA A 124 -24.65 -2.07 -0.90
CA ALA A 124 -25.52 -1.35 0.03
C ALA A 124 -25.54 -2.04 1.40
N ALA A 125 -25.55 -3.37 1.46
CA ALA A 125 -25.38 -4.12 2.69
C ALA A 125 -23.99 -3.87 3.33
N PHE A 126 -22.92 -3.86 2.52
CA PHE A 126 -21.57 -3.55 2.98
C PHE A 126 -21.41 -2.09 3.45
N ALA A 127 -22.06 -1.15 2.78
CA ALA A 127 -22.10 0.26 3.16
C ALA A 127 -22.92 0.46 4.45
N ALA A 128 -24.05 -0.23 4.60
CA ALA A 128 -24.86 -0.20 5.81
C ALA A 128 -24.08 -0.73 7.03
N ILE A 129 -23.33 -1.84 6.87
CA ILE A 129 -22.41 -2.39 7.88
C ILE A 129 -21.26 -1.42 8.19
N SER A 130 -20.80 -0.63 7.20
CA SER A 130 -19.74 0.37 7.39
C SER A 130 -20.23 1.66 8.06
N THR A 131 -21.53 1.97 7.97
CA THR A 131 -22.16 3.15 8.57
C THR A 131 -22.68 2.93 9.99
N SER A 132 -22.67 1.69 10.50
CA SER A 132 -22.78 1.46 11.94
C SER A 132 -21.53 1.99 12.62
N LYS A 133 -21.60 3.27 12.93
CA LYS A 133 -20.81 4.06 13.85
C LYS A 133 -20.27 3.21 15.01
N SER A 134 -19.07 2.68 14.83
CA SER A 134 -18.06 2.73 15.88
C SER A 134 -16.88 3.52 15.33
N GLY A 135 -16.76 4.77 15.81
CA GLY A 135 -15.46 5.41 15.81
C GLY A 135 -14.51 4.51 16.59
N ARG A 136 -13.66 3.80 15.87
CA ARG A 136 -12.48 3.17 16.41
C ARG A 136 -11.48 3.13 15.26
N GLU A 137 -10.63 4.16 15.20
CA GLU A 137 -9.29 3.98 14.63
C GLU A 137 -8.64 2.86 15.45
N MET A 138 -8.90 1.62 15.04
CA MET A 138 -8.22 0.47 15.61
C MET A 138 -6.90 0.47 14.88
N PHE A 139 -5.83 0.92 15.56
CA PHE A 139 -4.44 0.87 15.11
C PHE A 139 -4.27 -0.26 14.09
N ASP A 140 -3.89 0.09 12.86
CA ASP A 140 -3.74 -0.88 11.78
C ASP A 140 -2.84 -2.00 12.30
N VAL A 141 -3.05 -3.26 11.91
CA VAL A 141 -2.29 -4.41 12.48
C VAL A 141 -0.78 -4.16 12.40
N ARG A 142 -0.35 -3.40 11.37
CA ARG A 142 1.00 -2.85 11.22
C ARG A 142 1.42 -1.95 12.37
N ASP A 143 0.60 -0.98 12.76
CA ASP A 143 0.91 -0.03 13.84
C ASP A 143 0.94 -0.74 15.20
N LEU A 144 0.11 -1.77 15.39
CA LEU A 144 0.17 -2.62 16.59
C LEU A 144 1.48 -3.45 16.62
N ILE A 145 1.89 -4.02 15.49
CA ILE A 145 3.17 -4.74 15.37
C ILE A 145 4.35 -3.79 15.61
N ILE A 146 4.33 -2.59 15.04
CA ILE A 146 5.37 -1.58 15.26
C ILE A 146 5.42 -1.19 16.74
N TYR A 147 4.26 -0.94 17.37
CA TYR A 147 4.19 -0.60 18.79
C TYR A 147 4.77 -1.71 19.66
N GLN A 148 4.38 -2.97 19.40
CA GLN A 148 4.89 -4.12 20.14
C GLN A 148 6.39 -4.33 19.91
N GLN A 149 6.89 -4.13 18.68
CA GLN A 149 8.31 -4.19 18.37
C GLN A 149 9.12 -3.10 19.07
N VAL A 150 8.63 -1.86 19.10
CA VAL A 150 9.30 -0.75 19.83
C VAL A 150 9.40 -1.07 21.31
N GLN A 151 8.33 -1.59 21.93
CA GLN A 151 8.36 -2.02 23.33
C GLN A 151 9.39 -3.12 23.58
N GLN A 152 9.44 -4.13 22.72
CA GLN A 152 10.44 -5.21 22.82
C GLN A 152 11.87 -4.69 22.64
N ILE A 153 12.10 -3.78 21.69
CA ILE A 153 13.42 -3.17 21.46
C ILE A 153 13.87 -2.40 22.71
N THR A 154 13.02 -1.57 23.30
CA THR A 154 13.36 -0.82 24.52
C THR A 154 13.74 -1.76 25.67
N ALA A 155 12.95 -2.82 25.90
CA ALA A 155 13.25 -3.80 26.94
C ALA A 155 14.56 -4.57 26.67
N LEU A 156 14.86 -4.88 25.40
CA LEU A 156 16.12 -5.50 25.01
C LEU A 156 17.31 -4.54 25.21
N GLN A 157 17.16 -3.27 24.85
CA GLN A 157 18.20 -2.25 25.04
C GLN A 157 18.53 -2.05 26.53
N GLU A 158 17.51 -2.02 27.40
CA GLU A 158 17.72 -1.92 28.85
C GLU A 158 18.48 -3.13 29.41
N LYS A 159 18.10 -4.35 28.99
CA LYS A 159 18.83 -5.58 29.37
C LYS A 159 20.28 -5.55 28.90
N VAL A 160 20.55 -5.09 27.69
CA VAL A 160 21.92 -4.94 27.18
C VAL A 160 22.71 -3.97 28.05
N ALA A 161 22.12 -2.81 28.40
CA ALA A 161 22.77 -1.84 29.27
C ALA A 161 23.03 -2.37 30.68
N GLU A 162 22.11 -3.17 31.24
CA GLU A 162 22.30 -3.83 32.54
C GLU A 162 23.43 -4.86 32.49
N LEU A 163 23.46 -5.71 31.46
CA LEU A 163 24.50 -6.71 31.28
C LEU A 163 25.88 -6.04 31.09
N GLN A 164 25.95 -4.94 30.34
CA GLN A 164 27.16 -4.15 30.20
C GLN A 164 27.65 -3.60 31.55
N ARG A 165 26.76 -3.02 32.36
CA ARG A 165 27.11 -2.56 33.72
C ARG A 165 27.61 -3.69 34.62
N ARG A 166 27.02 -4.88 34.54
CA ARG A 166 27.49 -6.05 35.30
C ARG A 166 28.89 -6.49 34.85
N ILE A 167 29.15 -6.50 33.55
CA ILE A 167 30.47 -6.84 33.01
C ILE A 167 31.50 -5.83 33.49
N GLU A 168 31.21 -4.54 33.41
CA GLU A 168 32.10 -3.46 33.88
C GLU A 168 32.40 -3.62 35.38
N HIS A 169 31.38 -3.78 36.22
CA HIS A 169 31.55 -4.01 37.65
C HIS A 169 32.38 -5.26 37.96
N LEU A 170 32.15 -6.39 37.27
CA LEU A 170 32.95 -7.60 37.47
C LEU A 170 34.41 -7.42 37.02
N THR A 171 34.62 -6.63 35.96
CA THR A 171 35.95 -6.27 35.47
C THR A 171 36.69 -5.41 36.48
N ASP A 172 36.01 -4.42 37.07
CA ASP A 172 36.57 -3.55 38.12
C ASP A 172 36.90 -4.33 39.39
N VAL A 173 36.02 -5.23 39.82
CA VAL A 173 36.26 -6.11 40.98
C VAL A 173 37.44 -7.06 40.72
N ALA A 174 37.56 -7.60 39.51
CA ALA A 174 38.70 -8.43 39.14
C ALA A 174 40.01 -7.62 39.12
N ALA A 175 39.98 -6.38 38.61
CA ALA A 175 41.11 -5.47 38.63
C ALA A 175 41.53 -5.11 40.06
N ALA A 176 40.58 -4.75 40.93
CA ALA A 176 40.83 -4.45 42.33
C ALA A 176 41.42 -5.64 43.10
N ARG A 177 40.93 -6.87 42.81
CA ARG A 177 41.48 -8.09 43.40
C ARG A 177 42.93 -8.34 42.97
N ASN A 178 43.26 -8.12 41.70
CA ASN A 178 44.63 -8.31 41.20
C ASN A 178 45.62 -7.31 41.83
N VAL A 179 45.22 -6.05 41.99
CA VAL A 179 46.02 -5.03 42.68
C VAL A 179 46.29 -5.43 44.14
N ALA A 180 45.27 -5.94 44.85
CA ALA A 180 45.43 -6.40 46.23
C ALA A 180 46.38 -7.61 46.36
N THR A 181 46.41 -8.50 45.36
CA THR A 181 47.37 -9.62 45.33
C THR A 181 48.80 -9.16 45.02
N GLU A 182 48.99 -8.15 44.18
CA GLU A 182 50.32 -7.57 43.90
C GLU A 182 50.88 -6.81 45.11
N THR A 183 50.04 -6.05 45.83
CA THR A 183 50.52 -5.33 47.03
C THR A 183 50.89 -6.28 48.16
N ALA A 184 50.19 -7.41 48.30
CA ALA A 184 50.54 -8.43 49.29
C ALA A 184 51.86 -9.16 48.97
N ALA A 185 52.18 -9.34 47.68
CA ALA A 185 53.43 -9.97 47.24
C ALA A 185 54.66 -9.05 47.32
N ALA A 186 54.47 -7.73 47.46
CA ALA A 186 55.55 -6.75 47.56
C ALA A 186 55.97 -6.41 49.01
N THR A 187 55.27 -6.96 50.01
CA THR A 187 55.49 -6.68 51.45
C THR A 187 56.07 -7.85 52.25
N ASP A 188 56.54 -8.91 51.58
CA ASP A 188 57.30 -10.03 52.14
C ASP A 188 58.69 -10.07 51.47
#